data_AF-A0A662FLC8-F1
#
_entry.id   AF-A0A662FLC8-F1
#
_cell.length_a   1.000
_cell.length_b   1.000
_cell.length_c   1.000
_cell.angle_alpha   90.00
_cell.angle_beta   90.00
_cell.angle_gamma   90.00
#
_symmetry.space_group_name_H-M   'P 1'
#
loop_
_entity.id
_entity.type
_entity.pdbx_description
1 polymer ?
#
loop_
_entity_poly.entity_id
_entity_poly.type
_entity_poly.pdbx_seq_one_letter_code
_entity_poly.pdbx_strand_id
1 'polypeptide(L)'
;MFPKVKEDIIAVLKRAIPALKKEDFSELSSLSNRTIHDASVFQDHDSIAMGVLMHSLSKFCKSLKEKEMPIPSEVSLSLEDALNFLKKDNIKLFEKSIKGIFRLMRRFDKKINIYLEEAIKRTRIKKASWMHAHGISIPRTAELLGISQWDLRNYVGVTKFPEKNLGGLNIIKRLDVARRLFR
;
A
#
# COMPACT_ATOMS: atom_id res chain seq x y z
N MET A 1 -14.94 5.85 -8.42
CA MET A 1 -14.49 4.83 -7.47
C MET A 1 -15.59 3.76 -7.36
N PHE A 2 -15.23 2.47 -7.39
CA PHE A 2 -16.21 1.39 -7.20
C PHE A 2 -16.75 1.39 -5.75
N PRO A 3 -18.03 1.08 -5.50
CA PRO A 3 -18.61 1.11 -4.15
C PRO A 3 -17.86 0.24 -3.13
N LYS A 4 -17.46 -0.97 -3.53
CA LYS A 4 -16.70 -1.89 -2.67
C LYS A 4 -15.33 -1.34 -2.29
N VAL A 5 -14.62 -0.75 -3.25
CA VAL A 5 -13.34 -0.05 -3.02
C VAL A 5 -13.50 1.09 -2.02
N LYS A 6 -14.57 1.88 -2.15
CA LYS A 6 -14.88 2.96 -1.21
C LYS A 6 -15.05 2.42 0.21
N GLU A 7 -15.83 1.36 0.39
CA GLU A 7 -16.06 0.72 1.69
C GLU A 7 -14.75 0.20 2.31
N ASP A 8 -13.92 -0.46 1.50
CA ASP A 8 -12.62 -0.98 1.92
C ASP A 8 -11.68 0.16 2.37
N ILE A 9 -11.58 1.24 1.60
CA ILE A 9 -10.77 2.42 1.97
C ILE A 9 -11.30 3.07 3.25
N ILE A 10 -12.62 3.19 3.42
CA ILE A 10 -13.23 3.69 4.65
C ILE A 10 -12.83 2.80 5.85
N ALA A 11 -12.87 1.48 5.69
CA ALA A 11 -12.48 0.54 6.75
C ALA A 11 -11.00 0.68 7.11
N VAL A 12 -10.13 0.84 6.12
CA VAL A 12 -8.68 1.10 6.32
C VAL A 12 -8.47 2.40 7.09
N LEU A 13 -9.10 3.50 6.67
CA LEU A 13 -8.97 4.80 7.33
C LEU A 13 -9.46 4.78 8.78
N LYS A 14 -10.60 4.12 9.04
CA LYS A 14 -11.17 3.95 10.39
C LYS A 14 -10.21 3.22 11.35
N ARG A 15 -9.35 2.32 10.84
CA ARG A 15 -8.33 1.63 11.64
C ARG A 15 -7.02 2.42 11.72
N ALA A 16 -6.63 3.08 10.63
CA ALA A 16 -5.39 3.83 10.55
C ALA A 16 -5.36 5.03 11.50
N ILE A 17 -6.46 5.79 11.59
CA ILE A 17 -6.56 6.97 12.47
C ILE A 17 -6.29 6.62 13.95
N PRO A 18 -6.98 5.64 14.57
CA PRO A 18 -6.69 5.27 15.96
C PRO A 18 -5.33 4.61 16.12
N ALA A 19 -4.84 3.84 15.14
CA ALA A 19 -3.50 3.27 15.18
C ALA A 19 -2.43 4.37 15.22
N LEU A 20 -2.57 5.43 14.41
CA LEU A 20 -1.66 6.57 14.40
C LEU A 20 -1.68 7.30 15.76
N LYS A 21 -2.86 7.55 16.34
CA LYS A 21 -3.02 8.19 17.65
C LYS A 21 -2.42 7.38 18.79
N LYS A 22 -2.46 6.05 18.71
CA LYS A 22 -1.89 5.11 19.69
C LYS A 22 -0.44 4.75 19.40
N GLU A 23 0.17 5.34 18.38
CA GLU A 23 1.51 5.00 17.89
C GLU A 23 1.71 3.53 17.50
N ASP A 24 0.64 2.84 17.11
CA ASP A 24 0.70 1.48 16.58
C ASP A 24 1.08 1.49 15.09
N PHE A 25 2.36 1.74 14.83
CA PHE A 25 2.89 1.77 13.46
C PHE A 25 2.97 0.38 12.83
N SER A 26 2.90 -0.69 13.63
CA SER A 26 2.83 -2.07 13.12
C SER A 26 1.50 -2.29 12.41
N GLU A 27 0.40 -1.83 13.01
CA GLU A 27 -0.93 -1.90 12.42
C GLU A 27 -1.01 -1.13 11.09
N LEU A 28 -0.39 0.06 10.97
CA LEU A 28 -0.33 0.78 9.69
C LEU A 28 0.36 -0.06 8.58
N SER A 29 1.43 -0.78 8.94
CA SER A 29 2.11 -1.68 7.99
C SER A 29 1.25 -2.90 7.64
N SER A 30 0.51 -3.45 8.61
CA SER A 30 -0.44 -4.54 8.42
C SER A 30 -1.58 -4.14 7.47
N LEU A 31 -2.19 -2.98 7.72
CA LEU A 31 -3.23 -2.39 6.86
C LEU A 31 -2.73 -2.24 5.43
N SER A 32 -1.54 -1.68 5.24
CA SER A 32 -0.92 -1.58 3.92
C SER A 32 -0.79 -2.92 3.20
N ASN A 33 -0.38 -3.98 3.91
CA ASN A 33 -0.24 -5.30 3.29
C ASN A 33 -1.59 -5.86 2.84
N ARG A 34 -2.63 -5.72 3.67
CA ARG A 34 -3.98 -6.16 3.34
C ARG A 34 -4.54 -5.35 2.17
N THR A 35 -4.46 -4.02 2.20
CA THR A 35 -4.95 -3.17 1.13
C THR A 35 -4.27 -3.48 -0.22
N ILE A 36 -2.96 -3.75 -0.25
CA ILE A 36 -2.28 -4.11 -1.50
C ILE A 36 -2.69 -5.50 -2.00
N HIS A 37 -2.96 -6.43 -1.08
CA HIS A 37 -3.50 -7.74 -1.44
C HIS A 37 -4.89 -7.57 -2.09
N ASP A 38 -5.79 -6.82 -1.47
CA ASP A 38 -7.14 -6.61 -1.99
C ASP A 38 -7.13 -5.79 -3.29
N ALA A 39 -6.25 -4.78 -3.37
CA ALA A 39 -6.04 -3.98 -4.57
C ALA A 39 -5.48 -4.79 -5.74
N SER A 40 -4.83 -5.94 -5.49
CA SER A 40 -4.40 -6.83 -6.58
C SER A 40 -5.58 -7.52 -7.27
N VAL A 41 -6.71 -7.67 -6.58
CA VAL A 41 -7.94 -8.24 -7.14
C VAL A 41 -8.67 -7.21 -8.01
N PHE A 42 -8.84 -5.98 -7.51
CA PHE A 42 -9.60 -4.93 -8.20
C PHE A 42 -8.76 -4.05 -9.13
N GLN A 43 -7.43 -4.05 -8.96
CA GLN A 43 -6.46 -3.24 -9.69
C GLN A 43 -6.81 -1.74 -9.70
N ASP A 44 -7.44 -1.24 -8.65
CA ASP A 44 -7.88 0.14 -8.58
C ASP A 44 -6.77 1.03 -8.00
N HIS A 45 -6.61 2.21 -8.60
CA HIS A 45 -5.54 3.12 -8.25
C HIS A 45 -5.66 3.67 -6.83
N ASP A 46 -6.88 3.84 -6.31
CA ASP A 46 -7.13 4.43 -4.99
C ASP A 46 -6.70 3.49 -3.86
N SER A 47 -7.03 2.20 -3.93
CA SER A 47 -6.56 1.19 -2.98
C SER A 47 -5.06 1.04 -3.03
N ILE A 48 -4.44 1.07 -4.21
CA ILE A 48 -2.98 1.01 -4.36
C ILE A 48 -2.33 2.22 -3.70
N ALA A 49 -2.83 3.42 -3.99
CA ALA A 49 -2.36 4.66 -3.38
C ALA A 49 -2.49 4.62 -1.85
N MET A 50 -3.61 4.11 -1.34
CA MET A 50 -3.85 3.92 0.10
C MET A 50 -2.88 2.92 0.71
N GLY A 51 -2.64 1.79 0.05
CA GLY A 51 -1.67 0.78 0.49
C GLY A 51 -0.25 1.36 0.58
N VAL A 52 0.17 2.13 -0.41
CA VAL A 52 1.47 2.83 -0.39
C VAL A 52 1.50 3.89 0.72
N LEU A 53 0.44 4.69 0.87
CA LEU A 53 0.35 5.71 1.91
C LEU A 53 0.51 5.10 3.31
N MET A 54 -0.24 4.03 3.61
CA MET A 54 -0.20 3.37 4.92
C MET A 54 1.20 2.85 5.28
N HIS A 55 1.92 2.25 4.31
CA HIS A 55 3.29 1.80 4.56
C HIS A 55 4.25 2.97 4.74
N SER A 56 4.10 4.00 3.90
CA SER A 56 4.94 5.19 3.94
C SER A 56 4.76 5.91 5.28
N LEU A 57 3.52 6.01 5.78
CA LEU A 57 3.22 6.55 7.10
C LEU A 57 3.83 5.70 8.22
N SER A 58 3.69 4.37 8.16
CA SER A 58 4.33 3.47 9.14
C SER A 58 5.84 3.72 9.24
N LYS A 59 6.53 3.83 8.09
CA LYS A 59 7.98 4.11 8.05
C LYS A 59 8.32 5.51 8.52
N PHE A 60 7.58 6.51 8.07
CA PHE A 60 7.76 7.91 8.46
C PHE A 60 7.61 8.09 9.98
N CYS A 61 6.53 7.56 10.57
CA CYS A 61 6.30 7.67 12.01
C CYS A 61 7.33 6.91 12.84
N LYS A 62 7.78 5.72 12.39
CA LYS A 62 8.89 5.00 13.03
C LYS A 62 10.16 5.83 13.06
N SER A 63 10.54 6.42 11.92
CA SER A 63 11.74 7.24 11.84
C SER A 63 11.64 8.56 12.61
N LEU A 64 10.46 9.15 12.74
CA LEU A 64 10.26 10.29 13.64
C LEU A 64 10.46 9.87 15.11
N LYS A 65 9.89 8.73 15.51
CA LYS A 65 10.04 8.19 16.87
C LYS A 65 11.49 7.84 17.21
N GLU A 66 12.22 7.23 16.27
CA GLU A 66 13.66 6.96 16.41
C GLU A 66 14.51 8.22 16.61
N LYS A 67 14.03 9.36 16.08
CA LYS A 67 14.66 10.68 16.25
C LYS A 67 14.03 11.51 17.38
N GLU A 68 13.17 10.90 18.21
CA GLU A 68 12.45 11.55 19.31
C GLU A 68 11.63 12.77 18.88
N MET A 69 11.15 12.77 17.64
CA MET A 69 10.35 13.86 17.08
C MET A 69 8.86 13.54 17.13
N PRO A 70 8.00 14.53 17.46
CA PRO A 70 6.56 14.31 17.50
C PRO A 70 6.01 14.08 16.09
N ILE A 71 4.98 13.24 16.01
CA ILE A 71 4.21 13.08 14.77
C ILE A 71 3.39 14.35 14.55
N PRO A 72 3.43 14.97 13.35
CA PRO A 72 2.66 16.17 13.07
C PRO A 72 1.16 15.88 13.17
N SER A 73 0.43 16.65 13.96
CA SER A 73 -1.01 16.47 14.16
C SER A 73 -1.80 16.63 12.86
N GLU A 74 -1.26 17.39 11.91
CA GLU A 74 -1.84 17.59 10.58
C GLU A 74 -1.93 16.29 9.78
N VAL A 75 -1.10 15.28 10.08
CA VAL A 75 -1.20 13.95 9.45
C VAL A 75 -2.52 13.29 9.86
N SER A 76 -2.81 13.25 11.16
CA SER A 76 -4.03 12.65 11.70
C SER A 76 -5.28 13.40 11.23
N LEU A 77 -5.25 14.73 11.24
CA LEU A 77 -6.34 15.57 10.74
C LEU A 77 -6.61 15.33 9.25
N SER A 78 -5.55 15.24 8.44
CA SER A 78 -5.71 14.98 7.00
C SER A 78 -6.31 13.60 6.70
N LEU A 79 -6.05 12.59 7.55
CA LEU A 79 -6.67 11.26 7.44
C LEU A 79 -8.15 11.30 7.84
N GLU A 80 -8.50 12.06 8.87
CA GLU A 80 -9.89 12.29 9.27
C GLU A 80 -10.68 13.03 8.19
N ASP A 81 -10.09 14.05 7.58
CA ASP A 81 -10.65 14.77 6.44
C ASP A 81 -10.86 13.83 5.24
N ALA A 82 -9.86 13.01 4.90
CA ALA A 82 -9.98 12.01 3.84
C ALA A 82 -11.16 11.06 4.08
N LEU A 83 -11.32 10.58 5.32
CA LEU A 83 -12.45 9.72 5.72
C LEU A 83 -13.79 10.46 5.57
N ASN A 84 -13.87 11.71 6.00
CA ASN A 84 -15.08 12.51 5.94
C ASN A 84 -15.48 12.85 4.50
N PHE A 85 -14.52 13.22 3.64
CA PHE A 85 -14.78 13.46 2.23
C PHE A 85 -15.25 12.20 1.53
N LEU A 86 -14.63 11.06 1.83
CA LEU A 86 -15.02 9.79 1.23
C LEU A 86 -16.44 9.37 1.66
N LYS A 87 -16.81 9.54 2.94
CA LYS A 87 -18.18 9.30 3.42
C LYS A 87 -19.23 10.17 2.72
N LYS A 88 -18.86 11.41 2.35
CA LYS A 88 -19.73 12.37 1.64
C LYS A 88 -19.64 12.26 0.12
N ASP A 89 -19.06 11.17 -0.41
CA ASP A 89 -18.88 10.95 -1.85
C ASP A 89 -18.05 12.02 -2.58
N ASN A 90 -17.26 12.80 -1.85
CA ASN A 90 -16.42 13.84 -2.42
C ASN A 90 -15.03 13.30 -2.77
N ILE A 91 -14.97 12.51 -3.84
CA ILE A 91 -13.76 11.81 -4.29
C ILE A 91 -12.61 12.78 -4.61
N LYS A 92 -12.90 13.94 -5.22
CA LYS A 92 -11.88 14.94 -5.56
C LYS A 92 -11.19 15.50 -4.31
N LEU A 93 -11.95 15.78 -3.25
CA LEU A 93 -11.38 16.26 -2.00
C LEU A 93 -10.64 15.14 -1.24
N PHE A 94 -11.15 13.91 -1.28
CA PHE A 94 -10.42 12.74 -0.79
C PHE A 94 -9.04 12.62 -1.44
N GLU A 95 -8.96 12.61 -2.78
CA GLU A 95 -7.70 12.55 -3.51
C GLU A 95 -6.77 13.72 -3.16
N LYS A 96 -7.33 14.92 -2.98
CA LYS A 96 -6.57 16.11 -2.56
C LYS A 96 -5.98 15.93 -1.17
N SER A 97 -6.72 15.34 -0.23
CA SER A 97 -6.24 15.02 1.12
C SER A 97 -5.10 14.00 1.07
N ILE A 98 -5.24 12.93 0.30
CA ILE A 98 -4.17 11.92 0.12
C ILE A 98 -2.89 12.56 -0.43
N LYS A 99 -3.00 13.38 -1.50
CA LYS A 99 -1.87 14.15 -2.04
C LYS A 99 -1.30 15.13 -1.01
N GLY A 100 -2.16 15.71 -0.18
CA GLY A 100 -1.79 16.59 0.94
C GLY A 100 -0.91 15.91 1.96
N ILE A 101 -1.26 14.68 2.37
CA ILE A 101 -0.48 13.89 3.33
C ILE A 101 0.91 13.59 2.76
N PHE A 102 1.03 13.18 1.49
CA PHE A 102 2.34 12.97 0.88
C PHE A 102 3.20 14.25 0.84
N ARG A 103 2.59 15.41 0.57
CA ARG A 103 3.32 16.70 0.61
C ARG A 103 3.77 17.06 2.02
N LEU A 104 2.91 16.85 3.02
CA LEU A 104 3.22 17.08 4.43
C LEU A 104 4.43 16.23 4.85
N MET A 105 4.37 14.95 4.56
CA MET A 105 5.44 13.97 4.75
C MET A 105 6.77 14.43 4.10
N ARG A 106 6.75 14.82 2.82
CA ARG A 106 7.96 15.32 2.12
C ARG A 106 8.52 16.60 2.74
N ARG A 107 7.66 17.50 3.21
CA ARG A 107 8.09 18.73 3.87
C ARG A 107 8.83 18.44 5.17
N PHE A 108 8.38 17.44 5.94
CA PHE A 108 9.10 16.99 7.14
C PHE A 108 10.39 16.26 6.78
N ASP A 109 10.37 15.43 5.73
CA ASP A 109 11.59 14.75 5.25
C ASP A 109 12.70 15.72 4.88
N LYS A 110 12.40 16.79 4.13
CA LYS A 110 13.39 17.82 3.77
C LYS A 110 14.05 18.48 4.98
N LYS A 111 13.34 18.56 6.11
CA LYS A 111 13.86 19.18 7.33
C LYS A 111 14.73 18.22 8.14
N ILE A 112 14.48 16.92 8.04
CA ILE A 112 15.00 15.92 8.98
C ILE A 112 15.88 14.87 8.26
N ASN A 113 15.99 14.95 6.92
CA ASN A 113 16.77 14.09 6.04
C ASN A 113 16.54 12.59 6.34
N ILE A 114 15.28 12.17 6.27
CA ILE A 114 14.84 10.80 6.58
C ILE A 114 14.83 9.91 5.31
N TYR A 115 15.23 10.47 4.16
CA TYR A 115 15.21 9.81 2.85
C TYR A 115 13.82 9.24 2.50
N LEU A 116 12.76 9.98 2.82
CA LEU A 116 11.38 9.53 2.66
C LEU A 116 11.01 9.31 1.19
N GLU A 117 11.52 10.09 0.25
CA GLU A 117 11.28 9.86 -1.18
C GLU A 117 11.83 8.51 -1.62
N GLU A 118 13.04 8.15 -1.17
CA GLU A 118 13.65 6.86 -1.42
C GLU A 118 12.89 5.74 -0.70
N ALA A 119 12.42 5.97 0.54
CA ALA A 119 11.58 5.03 1.27
C ALA A 119 10.24 4.78 0.54
N ILE A 120 9.59 5.82 0.02
CA ILE A 120 8.36 5.72 -0.78
C ILE A 120 8.65 4.98 -2.09
N LYS A 121 9.76 5.28 -2.77
CA LYS A 121 10.16 4.58 -4.00
C LYS A 121 10.35 3.09 -3.75
N ARG A 122 11.12 2.73 -2.72
CA ARG A 122 11.33 1.34 -2.29
C ARG A 122 10.02 0.66 -1.88
N THR A 123 9.12 1.40 -1.23
CA THR A 123 7.79 0.91 -0.87
C THR A 123 6.99 0.54 -2.11
N ARG A 124 6.94 1.42 -3.12
CA ARG A 124 6.26 1.14 -4.38
C ARG A 124 6.84 -0.08 -5.08
N ILE A 125 8.16 -0.18 -5.19
CA ILE A 125 8.84 -1.35 -5.78
C ILE A 125 8.49 -2.64 -5.01
N LYS A 126 8.54 -2.61 -3.68
CA LYS A 126 8.19 -3.76 -2.83
C LYS A 126 6.72 -4.15 -2.98
N LYS A 127 5.80 -3.21 -3.02
CA LYS A 127 4.37 -3.50 -3.21
C LYS A 127 4.08 -4.01 -4.63
N ALA A 128 4.79 -3.48 -5.62
CA ALA A 128 4.74 -3.97 -6.98
C ALA A 128 5.20 -5.43 -7.07
N SER A 129 6.27 -5.79 -6.37
CA SER A 129 6.74 -7.18 -6.38
C SER A 129 5.70 -8.15 -5.81
N TRP A 130 4.97 -7.75 -4.76
CA TRP A 130 3.85 -8.53 -4.22
C TRP A 130 2.64 -8.60 -5.16
N MET A 131 2.27 -7.50 -5.81
CA MET A 131 1.21 -7.50 -6.82
C MET A 131 1.54 -8.42 -8.00
N HIS A 132 2.81 -8.42 -8.42
CA HIS A 132 3.29 -9.33 -9.45
C HIS A 132 3.25 -10.79 -8.99
N ALA A 133 3.68 -11.08 -7.75
CA ALA A 133 3.56 -12.41 -7.15
C ALA A 133 2.10 -12.88 -6.99
N HIS A 134 1.13 -11.97 -6.97
CA HIS A 134 -0.30 -12.27 -7.00
C HIS A 134 -0.86 -12.46 -8.43
N GLY A 135 -0.01 -12.46 -9.46
CA GLY A 135 -0.39 -12.81 -10.83
C GLY A 135 -0.60 -11.61 -11.77
N ILE A 136 -0.36 -10.37 -11.33
CA ILE A 136 -0.41 -9.20 -12.21
C ILE A 136 0.88 -9.12 -13.04
N SER A 137 0.79 -8.72 -14.30
CA SER A 137 1.97 -8.58 -15.16
C SER A 137 2.88 -7.41 -14.73
N ILE A 138 4.19 -7.56 -14.94
CA ILE A 138 5.19 -6.51 -14.61
C ILE A 138 4.85 -5.15 -15.23
N PRO A 139 4.50 -5.03 -16.53
CA PRO A 139 4.15 -3.76 -17.12
C PRO A 139 2.95 -3.10 -16.43
N ARG A 140 1.89 -3.89 -16.16
CA ARG A 140 0.67 -3.40 -15.52
C ARG A 140 0.93 -2.94 -14.09
N THR A 141 1.69 -3.72 -13.33
CA THR A 141 2.03 -3.34 -11.96
C THR A 141 2.91 -2.09 -11.90
N ALA A 142 3.89 -1.97 -12.80
CA ALA A 142 4.77 -0.81 -12.88
C ALA A 142 3.99 0.47 -13.21
N GLU A 143 3.05 0.38 -14.15
CA GLU A 143 2.11 1.46 -14.49
C GLU A 143 1.28 1.88 -13.27
N LEU A 144 0.61 0.92 -12.61
CA LEU A 144 -0.28 1.18 -11.48
C LEU A 144 0.43 1.86 -10.29
N LEU A 145 1.70 1.54 -10.07
CA LEU A 145 2.50 2.09 -8.97
C LEU A 145 3.39 3.28 -9.38
N GLY A 146 3.37 3.66 -10.67
CA GLY A 146 4.18 4.74 -11.20
C GLY A 146 5.68 4.52 -10.97
N ILE A 147 6.17 3.30 -11.27
CA ILE A 147 7.58 2.91 -11.17
C ILE A 147 8.11 2.42 -12.51
N SER A 148 9.43 2.36 -12.65
CA SER A 148 10.07 1.77 -13.81
C SER A 148 9.86 0.25 -13.84
N GLN A 149 9.54 -0.30 -15.02
CA GLN A 149 9.53 -1.75 -15.21
C GLN A 149 10.91 -2.37 -14.96
N TRP A 150 11.99 -1.61 -15.21
CA TRP A 150 13.36 -2.06 -14.95
C TRP A 150 13.62 -2.18 -13.44
N ASP A 151 13.21 -1.18 -12.66
CA ASP A 151 13.30 -1.23 -11.19
C ASP A 151 12.54 -2.45 -10.64
N LEU A 152 11.34 -2.71 -11.16
CA LEU A 152 10.53 -3.86 -10.75
C LEU A 152 11.16 -5.21 -11.15
N ARG A 153 11.63 -5.36 -12.40
CA ARG A 153 12.29 -6.58 -12.88
C ARG A 153 13.52 -6.92 -12.04
N ASN A 154 14.37 -5.93 -11.78
CA ASN A 154 15.58 -6.11 -10.98
C ASN A 154 15.25 -6.57 -9.57
N TYR A 155 14.27 -5.94 -8.93
CA TYR A 155 13.87 -6.29 -7.58
C TYR A 155 13.25 -7.68 -7.51
N VAL A 156 12.34 -8.03 -8.43
CA VAL A 156 11.72 -9.36 -8.50
C VAL A 156 12.77 -10.44 -8.72
N GLY A 157 13.76 -10.21 -9.60
CA GLY A 157 14.80 -11.18 -9.92
C GLY A 157 15.66 -11.60 -8.72
N VAL A 158 15.81 -10.74 -7.72
CA VAL A 158 16.58 -11.02 -6.49
C VAL A 158 15.69 -11.32 -5.28
N THR A 159 14.37 -11.10 -5.37
CA THR A 159 13.45 -11.27 -4.26
C THR A 159 12.99 -12.71 -4.16
N LYS A 160 13.33 -13.37 -3.05
CA LYS A 160 12.71 -14.64 -2.67
C LYS A 160 11.35 -14.35 -2.04
N PHE A 161 10.28 -14.58 -2.79
CA PHE A 161 8.96 -14.62 -2.18
C PHE A 161 8.91 -15.87 -1.30
N PRO A 162 8.51 -15.77 -0.02
CA PRO A 162 8.13 -16.96 0.71
C PRO A 162 6.98 -17.57 -0.08
N GLU A 163 7.25 -18.66 -0.80
CA GLU A 163 6.18 -19.56 -1.19
C GLU A 163 5.46 -19.83 0.12
N LYS A 164 4.19 -19.42 0.23
CA LYS A 164 3.34 -20.09 1.20
C LYS A 164 3.58 -21.55 0.88
N ASN A 165 4.07 -22.31 1.86
CA ASN A 165 3.91 -23.75 1.89
C ASN A 165 2.40 -24.02 1.90
N LEU A 166 1.72 -23.70 0.80
CA LEU A 166 0.56 -24.42 0.33
C LEU A 166 1.16 -25.80 0.17
N GLY A 167 1.03 -26.66 1.18
CA GLY A 167 1.47 -28.04 1.11
C GLY A 167 1.03 -28.55 -0.25
N GLY A 168 2.00 -28.65 -1.16
CA GLY A 168 1.69 -28.58 -2.58
C GLY A 168 0.77 -29.74 -2.89
N LEU A 169 -0.40 -29.47 -3.47
CA LEU A 169 -1.13 -30.54 -4.13
C LEU A 169 -0.13 -31.23 -5.06
N ASN A 170 0.08 -32.53 -4.81
CA ASN A 170 0.95 -33.38 -5.62
C ASN A 170 0.77 -33.00 -7.11
N ILE A 171 1.87 -32.88 -7.84
CA ILE A 171 1.90 -32.51 -9.27
C ILE A 171 0.81 -33.25 -10.06
N ILE A 172 0.53 -34.51 -9.71
CA ILE A 172 -0.56 -35.32 -10.29
C ILE A 172 -1.93 -34.67 -10.08
N LYS A 173 -2.26 -34.24 -8.86
CA LYS A 173 -3.53 -33.56 -8.55
C LYS A 173 -3.66 -32.23 -9.28
N ARG A 174 -2.55 -31.49 -9.45
CA ARG A 174 -2.54 -30.24 -10.23
C ARG A 174 -2.83 -30.50 -11.71
N LEU A 175 -2.21 -31.53 -12.28
CA LEU A 175 -2.40 -31.92 -13.67
C LEU A 175 -3.84 -32.37 -13.93
N ASP A 176 -4.44 -33.10 -12.99
CA ASP A 176 -5.82 -33.57 -13.09
C ASP A 176 -6.84 -32.42 -13.08
N VAL A 177 -6.65 -31.43 -12.21
CA VAL A 177 -7.48 -30.22 -12.19
C VAL A 177 -7.37 -29.46 -13.51
N ALA A 178 -6.15 -29.26 -14.01
CA ALA A 178 -5.95 -28.58 -15.29
C ALA A 178 -6.63 -29.32 -16.46
N ARG A 179 -6.50 -30.66 -16.52
CA ARG A 179 -7.15 -31.47 -17.56
C ARG A 179 -8.67 -31.40 -17.51
N ARG A 180 -9.27 -31.23 -16.33
CA ARG A 180 -10.74 -31.08 -16.18
C ARG A 180 -11.24 -29.71 -16.63
N LEU A 181 -10.43 -28.66 -16.52
CA LEU A 181 -10.81 -27.30 -16.93
C LEU A 181 -10.85 -27.10 -18.45
N PHE A 182 -10.10 -27.91 -19.19
CA PHE A 182 -10.01 -27.85 -20.66
C PHE A 182 -10.65 -29.07 -21.34
N ARG A 183 -11.62 -29.71 -20.66
CA ARG A 183 -12.48 -30.75 -21.24
C ARG A 183 -13.84 -30.18 -21.60
#